data_AF-A0A951EY96-F1
#
_entry.id   AF-A0A951EY96-F1
#
_cell.length_a   1.000
_cell.length_b   1.000
_cell.length_c   1.000
_cell.angle_alpha   90.00
_cell.angle_beta   90.00
_cell.angle_gamma   90.00
#
_symmetry.space_group_name_H-M   'P 1'
#
loop_
_entity.id
_entity.type
_entity.pdbx_description
1 polymer ?
#
loop_
_entity_poly.entity_id
_entity_poly.type
_entity_poly.pdbx_seq_one_letter_code
_entity_poly.pdbx_strand_id
1 'polypeptide(L)'
;SLGRATQLDTELFTEARELFRRNWRQGAPVRLVGVHTSGFAAESPQMELVGEERHERWKQALAAADRLRDRFGEAAVSLAAGMRGKFRERTHENPAGLPGKKPTPRAD
;
A
#
# COMPACT_ATOMS: atom_id res chain seq x y z
N SER A 1 11.32 4.91 11.00
CA SER A 1 12.04 4.40 9.82
C SER A 1 11.79 2.92 9.77
N LEU A 2 11.58 2.35 8.59
CA LEU A 2 11.35 0.91 8.45
C LEU A 2 12.68 0.16 8.52
N GLY A 3 12.68 -1.03 9.12
CA GLY A 3 13.86 -1.90 9.20
C GLY A 3 14.23 -2.54 7.87
N ARG A 4 13.30 -2.57 6.90
CA ARG A 4 13.48 -3.15 5.57
C ARG A 4 12.62 -2.46 4.53
N ALA A 5 12.97 -2.63 3.26
CA ALA A 5 12.10 -2.25 2.15
C ALA A 5 10.81 -3.10 2.18
N THR A 6 9.66 -2.46 2.01
CA THR A 6 8.36 -3.12 2.05
C THR A 6 7.40 -2.50 1.03
N GLN A 7 6.51 -3.34 0.52
CA GLN A 7 5.39 -2.94 -0.34
C GLN A 7 4.04 -3.09 0.36
N LEU A 8 4.03 -3.47 1.64
CA LEU A 8 2.79 -3.69 2.38
C LEU A 8 2.23 -2.35 2.90
N ASP A 9 1.07 -1.95 2.40
CA ASP A 9 0.37 -0.73 2.83
C ASP A 9 0.14 -0.68 4.34
N THR A 10 -0.10 -1.83 4.97
CA THR A 10 -0.34 -1.96 6.41
C THR A 10 0.88 -1.57 7.24
N GLU A 11 2.08 -1.95 6.78
CA GLU A 11 3.34 -1.60 7.43
C GLU A 11 3.64 -0.10 7.23
N LEU A 12 3.49 0.40 6.01
CA LEU A 12 3.68 1.82 5.69
C LEU A 12 2.73 2.72 6.49
N PHE A 13 1.45 2.37 6.56
CA PHE A 13 0.45 3.13 7.31
C PHE A 13 0.72 3.11 8.82
N THR A 14 1.11 1.96 9.36
CA THR A 14 1.41 1.82 10.78
C THR A 14 2.55 2.75 11.18
N GLU A 15 3.66 2.71 10.43
CA GLU A 15 4.80 3.59 10.68
C GLU A 15 4.48 5.06 10.46
N ALA A 16 3.79 5.42 9.37
CA ALA A 16 3.38 6.80 9.13
C ALA A 16 2.53 7.35 10.29
N ARG A 17 1.59 6.54 10.81
CA ARG A 17 0.74 6.91 11.94
C ARG A 17 1.52 7.04 13.24
N GLU A 18 2.52 6.21 13.48
CA GLU A 18 3.40 6.34 14.63
C GLU A 18 4.25 7.60 14.56
N LEU A 19 4.90 7.86 13.42
CA LEU A 19 5.67 9.07 13.20
C LEU A 19 4.81 10.30 13.38
N PHE A 20 3.60 10.32 12.82
CA PHE A 20 2.67 11.42 13.01
C PHE A 20 2.36 11.64 14.50
N ARG A 21 1.99 10.59 15.24
CA ARG A 21 1.66 10.71 16.68
C ARG A 21 2.83 11.16 17.53
N ARG A 22 4.06 10.75 17.22
CA ARG A 22 5.27 11.14 17.95
C ARG A 22 5.63 12.62 17.75
N ASN A 23 5.32 13.18 16.57
CA ASN A 23 5.73 14.53 16.19
C ASN A 23 4.59 15.55 16.27
N TRP A 24 3.34 15.10 16.34
CA TRP A 24 2.19 15.98 16.44
C TRP A 24 1.98 16.48 17.87
N ARG A 25 1.84 17.79 18.01
CA ARG A 25 1.46 18.43 19.27
C ARG A 25 -0.04 18.29 19.45
N GLN A 26 -0.46 17.64 20.54
CA GLN A 26 -1.87 17.44 20.84
C GLN A 26 -2.63 18.78 20.80
N GLY A 27 -3.73 18.81 20.04
CA GLY A 27 -4.58 19.99 19.87
C GLY A 27 -4.16 20.93 18.74
N ALA A 28 -3.00 20.73 18.09
CA ALA A 28 -2.62 21.52 16.94
C ALA A 28 -3.45 21.12 15.69
N PRO A 29 -4.09 22.05 14.97
CA PRO A 29 -4.83 21.71 13.76
C PRO A 29 -3.91 21.19 12.67
N VAL A 30 -4.32 20.10 12.03
CA VAL A 30 -3.59 19.48 10.91
C VAL A 30 -4.23 19.92 9.60
N ARG A 31 -3.45 20.59 8.74
CA ARG A 31 -3.93 21.06 7.43
C ARG A 31 -3.54 20.13 6.29
N LEU A 32 -2.39 19.47 6.40
CA LEU A 32 -1.85 18.57 5.39
C LEU A 32 -0.89 17.57 6.06
N VAL A 33 -0.97 16.30 5.64
CA VAL A 33 0.00 15.26 5.98
C VAL A 33 0.44 14.63 4.67
N GLY A 34 1.72 14.77 4.34
CA GLY A 34 2.35 14.07 3.22
C GLY A 34 3.18 12.90 3.74
N VAL A 35 3.07 11.75 3.11
CA VAL A 35 3.94 10.60 3.36
C VAL A 35 4.82 10.43 2.13
N HIS A 36 6.13 10.41 2.33
CA HIS A 36 7.12 10.20 1.28
C HIS A 36 7.93 8.95 1.58
N THR A 37 8.17 8.13 0.57
CA THR A 37 9.00 6.93 0.65
C THR A 37 10.27 7.13 -0.17
N SER A 38 11.38 6.59 0.33
CA SER A 38 12.70 6.66 -0.29
C SER A 38 13.47 5.38 0.02
N GLY A 39 14.57 5.12 -0.70
CA GLY A 39 15.35 3.88 -0.50
C GLY A 39 14.70 2.66 -1.13
N PHE A 40 14.19 2.80 -2.35
CA PHE A 40 13.60 1.70 -3.12
C PHE A 40 14.65 0.61 -3.39
N ALA A 41 14.27 -0.64 -3.21
CA ALA A 41 15.08 -1.81 -3.51
C ALA A 41 14.32 -2.76 -4.45
N ALA A 42 15.01 -3.36 -5.41
CA ALA A 42 14.42 -4.30 -6.37
C ALA A 42 14.06 -5.65 -5.72
N GLU A 43 14.82 -6.02 -4.69
CA GLU A 43 14.60 -7.24 -3.91
C GLU A 43 14.63 -6.88 -2.42
N SER A 44 13.72 -7.46 -1.64
CA SER A 44 13.79 -7.43 -0.19
C SER A 44 15.01 -8.28 0.24
N PRO A 45 16.10 -7.67 0.75
CA PRO A 45 17.28 -8.43 1.12
C PRO A 45 16.92 -9.32 2.30
N GLN A 46 16.95 -10.64 2.06
CA GLN A 46 16.89 -11.73 3.03
C GLN A 46 15.64 -11.74 3.94
N MET A 47 14.84 -12.83 3.84
CA MET A 47 13.70 -13.07 4.73
C MET A 47 14.17 -13.11 6.19
N GLU A 48 13.48 -12.40 7.06
CA GLU A 48 13.75 -12.42 8.50
C GLU A 48 13.29 -13.78 9.04
N LEU A 49 14.07 -14.53 9.82
CA LEU A 49 13.62 -15.87 10.26
C LEU A 49 12.40 -15.86 11.21
N VAL A 50 11.99 -14.69 11.72
CA VAL A 50 10.93 -14.53 12.72
C VAL A 50 9.91 -13.49 12.23
N GLY A 51 8.63 -13.86 12.16
CA GLY A 51 7.54 -12.93 11.77
C GLY A 51 7.14 -12.95 10.29
N GLU A 52 7.83 -13.73 9.44
CA GLU A 52 7.56 -13.84 7.99
C GLU A 52 6.18 -14.38 7.66
N GLU A 53 5.63 -15.32 8.45
CA GLU A 53 4.34 -15.93 8.10
C GLU A 53 3.23 -14.89 7.91
N ARG A 54 3.21 -13.87 8.75
CA ARG A 54 2.21 -12.80 8.64
C ARG A 54 2.51 -11.91 7.44
N HIS A 55 3.77 -11.53 7.24
CA HIS A 55 4.19 -10.70 6.11
C HIS A 55 3.89 -11.38 4.77
N GLU A 56 4.25 -12.66 4.64
CA GLU A 56 4.04 -13.46 3.44
C GLU A 56 2.56 -13.71 3.16
N ARG A 57 1.74 -13.99 4.20
CA ARG A 57 0.28 -14.07 4.05
C ARG A 57 -0.32 -12.77 3.51
N TRP A 58 0.12 -11.62 4.02
CA TRP A 58 -0.35 -10.31 3.52
C TRP A 58 0.12 -10.02 2.10
N LYS A 59 1.37 -10.36 1.79
CA LYS A 59 1.94 -10.24 0.44
C LYS A 59 1.15 -11.08 -0.57
N GLN A 60 0.83 -12.33 -0.24
CA GLN A 60 0.03 -13.20 -1.08
C GLN A 60 -1.41 -12.70 -1.24
N ALA A 61 -2.02 -12.20 -0.16
CA ALA A 61 -3.36 -11.63 -0.20
C ALA A 61 -3.44 -10.39 -1.09
N LEU A 62 -2.47 -9.47 -0.98
CA LEU A 62 -2.39 -8.28 -1.83
C LEU A 62 -2.13 -8.65 -3.30
N ALA A 63 -1.21 -9.59 -3.56
CA ALA A 63 -0.97 -10.07 -4.92
C ALA A 63 -2.22 -10.71 -5.54
N ALA A 64 -3.05 -11.41 -4.75
CA ALA A 64 -4.32 -11.94 -5.22
C ALA A 64 -5.35 -10.83 -5.49
N ALA A 65 -5.39 -9.79 -4.66
CA ALA A 65 -6.24 -8.61 -4.87
C ALA A 65 -5.84 -7.86 -6.16
N ASP A 66 -4.54 -7.70 -6.41
CA ASP A 66 -4.04 -7.06 -7.64
C ASP A 66 -4.43 -7.86 -8.89
N ARG A 67 -4.31 -9.19 -8.86
CA ARG A 67 -4.80 -10.04 -9.98
C ARG A 67 -6.30 -9.90 -10.23
N LEU A 68 -7.09 -9.75 -9.17
CA LEU A 68 -8.53 -9.52 -9.30
C LEU A 68 -8.81 -8.14 -9.94
N ARG A 69 -8.05 -7.11 -9.55
CA ARG A 69 -8.16 -5.77 -10.15
C ARG A 69 -7.74 -5.78 -11.62
N ASP A 70 -6.66 -6.48 -11.97
CA ASP A 70 -6.19 -6.62 -13.35
C ASP A 70 -7.24 -7.29 -14.25
N ARG A 71 -7.99 -8.26 -13.71
CA ARG A 71 -8.99 -9.02 -14.48
C ARG A 71 -10.37 -8.37 -14.52
N PHE A 72 -10.82 -7.79 -13.41
CA PHE A 72 -12.20 -7.34 -13.22
C PHE A 72 -12.34 -5.82 -13.04
N GLY A 73 -11.24 -5.09 -13.11
CA GLY A 73 -11.17 -3.66 -12.88
C GLY A 73 -10.91 -3.30 -11.42
N GLU A 74 -10.41 -2.10 -11.19
CA GLU A 74 -9.91 -1.62 -9.89
C GLU A 74 -10.98 -1.57 -8.79
N ALA A 75 -12.23 -1.35 -9.19
CA ALA A 75 -13.38 -1.37 -8.30
C ALA A 75 -13.75 -2.78 -7.80
N ALA A 76 -13.13 -3.85 -8.33
CA ALA A 76 -13.46 -5.22 -7.98
C ALA A 76 -13.05 -5.60 -6.55
N VAL A 77 -11.95 -5.01 -6.03
CA VAL A 77 -11.45 -5.30 -4.67
C VAL A 77 -11.03 -4.02 -3.97
N SER A 78 -11.70 -3.72 -2.85
CA SER A 78 -11.36 -2.59 -1.98
C SER A 78 -10.93 -3.08 -0.59
N LEU A 79 -10.03 -2.33 0.05
CA LEU A 79 -9.61 -2.63 1.41
C LEU A 79 -10.74 -2.29 2.39
N ALA A 80 -11.15 -3.26 3.21
CA ALA A 80 -12.23 -3.09 4.20
C ALA A 80 -11.96 -1.93 5.19
N ALA A 81 -10.69 -1.68 5.53
CA ALA A 81 -10.28 -0.56 6.37
C ALA A 81 -10.59 0.81 5.73
N GLY A 82 -10.66 0.89 4.39
CA GLY A 82 -11.04 2.08 3.65
C GLY A 82 -12.55 2.32 3.58
N MET A 83 -13.39 1.32 3.88
CA MET A 83 -14.86 1.42 3.73
C MET A 83 -15.52 2.44 4.68
N ARG A 84 -14.84 2.88 5.75
CA ARG A 84 -15.35 3.93 6.67
C ARG A 84 -15.22 5.34 6.09
N GLY A 85 -14.40 5.54 5.06
CA GLY A 85 -14.35 6.78 4.29
C GLY A 85 -14.87 6.52 2.88
N LYS A 86 -15.74 7.38 2.35
CA LYS A 86 -16.07 7.34 0.92
C LYS A 86 -14.87 7.88 0.12
N PHE A 87 -13.79 7.11 0.03
CA PHE A 87 -12.70 7.40 -0.89
C PHE A 87 -13.18 6.98 -2.28
N ARG A 88 -13.86 7.90 -2.99
CA ARG A 88 -13.91 7.78 -4.46
C ARG A 88 -12.47 7.90 -4.93
N GLU A 89 -12.00 6.91 -5.67
CA GLU A 89 -10.76 6.99 -6.43
C GLU A 89 -10.78 8.33 -7.18
N ARG A 90 -9.96 9.26 -6.70
CA ARG A 90 -9.80 10.58 -7.31
C ARG A 90 -8.64 10.41 -8.27
N THR A 91 -8.83 10.75 -9.53
CA THR A 91 -7.90 10.54 -10.66
C THR A 91 -6.47 11.09 -10.42
N HIS A 92 -6.26 11.86 -9.36
CA HIS A 92 -5.00 12.47 -8.92
C HIS A 92 -4.29 11.71 -7.78
N GLU A 93 -4.93 10.73 -7.13
CA GLU A 93 -4.30 9.76 -6.23
C GLU A 93 -4.04 8.49 -7.03
N ASN A 94 -2.77 8.25 -7.39
CA ASN A 94 -2.25 7.06 -8.09
C ASN A 94 -3.22 6.46 -9.15
N PRO A 95 -3.26 7.01 -10.37
CA PRO A 95 -4.16 6.49 -11.39
C PRO A 95 -3.83 5.02 -11.63
N ALA A 96 -4.85 4.17 -11.52
CA ALA A 96 -4.75 2.73 -11.78
C ALA A 96 -4.11 2.34 -13.12
N GLY A 97 -4.15 3.25 -14.10
CA GLY A 97 -3.34 3.20 -15.30
C GLY A 97 -2.03 3.96 -15.10
N LEU A 98 -1.10 3.41 -14.32
CA LEU A 98 0.27 3.93 -14.30
C LEU A 98 0.82 3.89 -15.74
N PRO A 99 1.43 4.97 -16.25
CA PRO A 99 2.13 4.95 -17.53
C PRO A 99 3.15 3.79 -17.52
N GLY A 100 2.88 2.74 -18.30
CA GLY A 100 3.73 1.53 -18.36
C GLY A 100 3.01 0.19 -18.14
N LYS A 101 1.76 0.18 -17.65
CA LYS A 101 0.97 -1.07 -17.53
C LYS A 101 0.49 -1.51 -18.92
N LYS A 102 1.24 -2.41 -19.58
CA LYS A 102 0.80 -3.03 -20.84
C LYS A 102 -0.35 -3.99 -20.51
N PRO A 103 -1.46 -4.00 -21.29
CA PRO A 103 -2.51 -4.97 -21.09
C PRO A 103 -1.95 -6.38 -21.24
N THR A 104 -2.11 -7.20 -20.22
CA THR A 104 -1.75 -8.61 -20.27
C THR A 104 -2.66 -9.29 -21.31
N PRO A 105 -2.13 -9.98 -22.32
CA PRO A 105 -2.97 -10.67 -23.29
C PRO A 105 -3.84 -11.69 -22.56
N ARG A 106 -5.14 -11.73 -22.90
CA ARG A 106 -6.04 -12.78 -22.42
C ARG A 106 -5.50 -14.11 -22.94
N ALA A 107 -5.32 -15.07 -22.03
CA ALA A 107 -5.14 -16.46 -22.42
C ALA A 107 -6.51 -16.96 -22.88
N ASP A 108 -6.63 -17.20 -24.18
CA ASP A 108 -7.75 -17.90 -24.80
C ASP A 108 -7.69 -19.40 -24.49
#